data_AF-A0A521WLG4-F1
#
_entry.id   AF-A0A521WLG4-F1
#
_cell.length_a   1.000
_cell.length_b   1.000
_cell.length_c   1.000
_cell.angle_alpha   90.00
_cell.angle_beta   90.00
_cell.angle_gamma   90.00
#
_symmetry.space_group_name_H-M   'P 1'
#
loop_
_entity.id
_entity.type
_entity.pdbx_description
1 polymer ?
#
loop_
_entity_poly.entity_id
_entity_poly.type
_entity_poly.pdbx_seq_one_letter_code
_entity_poly.pdbx_strand_id
1 'polypeptide(L)'
;HLGCTVPYRADFSREDPRDEQTYGGWFLCPCHGSTYSDAGVRVFGPAPRSMDTFPLTIDGAGRMTVDTGKIITGSMDNPSRAVLPA
;
A
#
# COMPACT_ATOMS: atom_id res chain seq x y z
N HIS A 1 -3.23 10.08 6.24
CA HIS A 1 -3.94 10.83 7.30
C HIS A 1 -3.82 12.33 7.01
N LEU A 2 -4.93 13.08 7.03
CA LEU A 2 -5.08 14.51 6.68
C LEU A 2 -4.64 14.93 5.26
N GLY A 3 -4.41 13.98 4.35
CA GLY A 3 -4.12 14.27 2.94
C GLY A 3 -2.64 14.48 2.57
N CYS A 4 -1.69 14.30 3.50
CA CYS A 4 -0.26 14.30 3.15
C CYS A 4 0.06 13.16 2.16
N THR A 5 0.92 13.43 1.17
CA THR A 5 1.57 12.39 0.37
C THR A 5 2.44 11.51 1.27
N VAL A 6 2.30 10.19 1.13
CA VAL A 6 3.05 9.20 1.92
C VAL A 6 4.11 8.57 1.02
N PRO A 7 5.40 8.91 1.19
CA PRO A 7 6.46 8.33 0.37
C PRO A 7 6.75 6.87 0.77
N TYR A 8 7.17 6.08 -0.22
CA TYR A 8 7.78 4.78 0.01
C TYR A 8 9.24 4.96 0.44
N ARG A 9 9.67 4.19 1.43
CA ARG A 9 11.02 4.17 2.00
C ARG A 9 11.60 2.77 1.89
N ALA A 10 12.34 2.53 0.80
CA ALA A 10 13.00 1.25 0.53
C ALA A 10 14.13 0.94 1.52
N ASP A 11 14.72 1.97 2.12
CA ASP A 11 15.84 1.91 3.08
C ASP A 11 15.39 1.66 4.53
N PHE A 12 14.08 1.60 4.77
CA PHE A 12 13.52 1.36 6.09
C PHE A 12 13.08 -0.09 6.23
N SER A 13 13.49 -0.75 7.33
CA SER A 13 13.08 -2.11 7.67
C SER A 13 12.46 -2.14 9.07
N ARG A 14 11.44 -2.98 9.23
CA ARG A 14 10.65 -3.09 10.46
C ARG A 14 10.00 -4.48 10.52
N GLU A 15 9.79 -4.98 11.73
CA GLU A 15 8.90 -6.11 11.99
C GLU A 15 7.43 -5.73 11.74
N ASP A 16 6.76 -6.52 10.91
CA ASP A 16 5.35 -6.37 10.62
C ASP A 16 4.49 -7.04 11.70
N PRO A 17 3.63 -6.28 12.41
CA PRO A 17 2.75 -6.85 13.42
C PRO A 17 1.70 -7.83 12.87
N ARG A 18 1.60 -8.03 11.55
CA ARG A 18 0.65 -8.96 10.92
C ARG A 18 1.18 -10.39 10.83
N ASP A 19 2.49 -10.56 10.67
CA ASP A 19 3.13 -11.87 10.47
C ASP A 19 4.45 -12.06 11.25
N GLU A 20 4.84 -11.06 12.06
CA GLU A 20 6.03 -11.04 12.92
C GLU A 20 7.35 -11.19 12.14
N GLN A 21 7.33 -10.94 10.82
CA GLN A 21 8.54 -10.95 9.99
C GLN A 21 9.09 -9.54 9.80
N THR A 22 10.41 -9.42 9.72
CA THR A 22 11.06 -8.17 9.34
C THR A 22 11.30 -8.13 7.85
N TYR A 23 10.75 -7.13 7.19
CA TYR A 23 11.04 -6.84 5.78
C TYR A 23 11.33 -5.35 5.59
N GLY A 24 12.08 -5.07 4.52
CA GLY A 24 12.40 -3.71 4.06
C GLY A 24 11.32 -3.16 3.15
N GLY A 25 11.18 -1.84 3.11
CA GLY A 25 10.22 -1.17 2.23
C GLY A 25 8.88 -0.87 2.88
N TRP A 26 8.69 0.39 3.25
CA TRP A 26 7.47 0.83 3.94
C TRP A 26 7.01 2.20 3.46
N PHE A 27 5.70 2.43 3.46
CA PHE A 27 5.15 3.77 3.31
C PHE A 27 5.09 4.46 4.67
N LEU A 28 5.83 5.55 4.83
CA LEU A 28 5.96 6.27 6.10
C LEU A 28 5.48 7.71 5.94
N CYS A 29 4.36 8.03 6.60
CA CYS A 29 3.82 9.38 6.56
C CYS A 29 4.71 10.32 7.38
N PRO A 30 5.33 11.34 6.77
CA PRO A 30 6.27 12.23 7.47
C PRO A 30 5.56 13.17 8.44
N CYS A 31 4.25 13.37 8.27
CA CYS A 31 3.47 14.33 9.06
C CYS A 31 3.14 13.78 10.47
N HIS A 32 2.64 12.54 10.55
CA HIS A 32 2.08 11.99 11.78
C HIS A 32 2.43 10.51 12.01
N GLY A 33 3.39 9.97 11.26
CA GLY A 33 3.92 8.62 11.48
C GLY A 33 2.93 7.49 11.16
N SER A 34 1.87 7.73 10.38
CA SER A 34 1.08 6.61 9.84
C SER A 34 1.97 5.74 8.96
N THR A 35 2.03 4.44 9.26
CA THR A 35 2.89 3.48 8.58
C THR A 35 2.03 2.45 7.87
N TYR A 36 2.42 2.13 6.64
CA TYR A 36 1.77 1.12 5.84
C TYR A 36 2.80 0.18 5.22
N SER A 37 2.44 -1.10 5.09
CA SER A 37 3.23 -2.08 4.34
C SER A 37 3.42 -1.65 2.88
N ASP A 38 4.29 -2.33 2.15
CA ASP A 38 4.45 -2.23 0.69
C ASP A 38 3.12 -2.38 -0.09
N ALA A 39 2.20 -3.21 0.39
CA ALA A 39 0.83 -3.35 -0.13
C ALA A 39 -0.17 -2.27 0.38
N GLY A 40 0.30 -1.26 1.10
CA GLY A 40 -0.55 -0.18 1.63
C GLY A 40 -1.43 -0.56 2.83
N VAL A 41 -1.17 -1.70 3.48
CA VAL A 41 -1.90 -2.10 4.69
C VAL A 41 -1.44 -1.26 5.87
N ARG A 42 -2.37 -0.59 6.56
CA ARG A 42 -2.05 0.25 7.72
C ARG A 42 -1.62 -0.64 8.90
N VAL A 43 -0.40 -0.44 9.38
CA VAL A 43 0.16 -1.18 10.53
C VAL A 43 0.37 -0.32 11.79
N PHE A 44 0.45 1.02 11.64
CA PHE A 44 0.70 1.90 12.78
C PHE A 44 0.22 3.34 12.52
N GLY A 45 0.02 4.10 13.61
CA GLY A 45 -0.26 5.52 13.58
C GLY A 45 -1.74 5.90 13.41
N PRO A 46 -2.03 7.21 13.27
CA PRO A 46 -3.37 7.78 13.42
C PRO A 46 -4.27 7.66 12.19
N ALA A 47 -3.78 7.16 11.05
CA ALA A 47 -4.67 6.87 9.93
C ALA A 47 -5.75 5.86 10.36
N PRO A 48 -7.02 6.03 9.97
CA PRO A 48 -8.10 5.15 10.43
C PRO A 48 -8.17 3.81 9.68
N ARG A 49 -7.53 3.69 8.51
CA ARG A 49 -7.58 2.50 7.65
C ARG A 49 -6.37 2.41 6.70
N SER A 50 -6.25 1.28 6.01
CA SER A 50 -5.28 1.05 4.92
C SER A 50 -5.53 1.98 3.72
N MET A 51 -4.54 2.06 2.82
CA MET A 51 -4.63 2.84 1.58
C MET A 51 -5.68 2.24 0.64
N ASP A 52 -6.44 3.10 -0.04
CA ASP A 52 -7.34 2.67 -1.10
C ASP A 52 -6.55 2.11 -2.28
N THR A 53 -7.15 1.15 -2.97
CA THR A 53 -6.58 0.54 -4.17
C THR A 53 -7.48 0.79 -5.37
N PHE A 54 -6.88 0.81 -6.55
CA PHE A 54 -7.58 0.90 -7.82
C PHE A 54 -7.39 -0.40 -8.60
N PRO A 55 -8.43 -0.91 -9.28
CA PRO A 55 -8.28 -2.03 -10.20
C PRO A 55 -7.24 -1.72 -11.28
N LEU A 56 -6.45 -2.74 -11.60
CA LEU A 56 -5.40 -2.67 -12.60
C LEU A 56 -5.57 -3.79 -13.62
N THR A 57 -5.26 -3.51 -14.88
CA THR A 57 -5.06 -4.54 -15.90
C THR A 57 -3.74 -4.31 -16.62
N ILE A 58 -3.12 -5.40 -17.05
CA ILE A 58 -1.91 -5.42 -17.89
C ILE A 58 -2.28 -6.23 -19.14
N ASP A 59 -2.17 -5.61 -20.32
CA ASP A 59 -2.44 -6.31 -21.58
C ASP A 59 -1.22 -7.09 -22.10
N GLY A 60 -1.41 -7.87 -23.16
CA GLY A 60 -0.33 -8.71 -23.73
C GLY A 60 0.85 -7.93 -24.33
N ALA A 61 0.73 -6.61 -24.48
CA ALA A 61 1.83 -5.73 -24.87
C ALA A 61 2.53 -5.08 -23.66
N GLY A 62 2.12 -5.43 -22.44
CA GLY A 62 2.66 -4.88 -21.19
C GLY A 62 2.10 -3.50 -20.83
N ARG A 63 1.06 -3.01 -21.54
CA ARG A 63 0.47 -1.72 -21.21
C ARG A 63 -0.44 -1.85 -20.00
N MET A 64 -0.19 -0.99 -19.02
CA MET A 64 -0.90 -0.92 -17.76
C MET A 64 -2.08 0.06 -17.84
N THR A 65 -3.27 -0.35 -17.39
CA THR A 65 -4.45 0.52 -17.26
C THR A 65 -4.96 0.49 -15.83
N VAL A 66 -5.08 1.67 -15.19
CA VAL A 66 -5.60 1.84 -13.82
C VAL A 66 -6.99 2.45 -13.89
N ASP A 67 -7.99 1.82 -13.28
CA ASP A 67 -9.35 2.38 -13.17
C ASP A 67 -9.46 3.26 -11.93
N THR A 68 -9.23 4.57 -12.10
CA THR A 68 -9.33 5.56 -11.02
C THR A 68 -10.77 5.94 -10.67
N GLY A 69 -11.75 5.53 -11.47
CA GLY A 69 -13.18 5.72 -11.19
C GLY A 69 -13.73 4.72 -10.17
N LYS A 70 -13.03 3.60 -9.97
CA LYS A 70 -13.40 2.55 -9.02
C LYS A 70 -12.44 2.48 -7.84
N ILE A 71 -12.76 3.25 -6.79
CA ILE A 71 -12.04 3.20 -5.51
C ILE A 71 -12.46 1.95 -4.74
N ILE A 72 -11.53 1.06 -4.41
CA ILE A 72 -11.76 -0.04 -3.48
C ILE A 72 -11.16 0.36 -2.13
N THR A 73 -12.00 0.41 -1.10
CA THR A 73 -11.57 0.84 0.23
C THR A 73 -10.44 -0.03 0.76
N GLY A 74 -9.42 0.63 1.31
CA GLY A 74 -8.25 -0.04 1.88
C GLY A 74 -8.61 -0.93 3.06
N SER A 75 -8.11 -2.17 3.03
CA SER A 75 -8.32 -3.15 4.09
C SER A 75 -7.11 -4.10 4.22
N MET A 76 -7.22 -5.14 5.04
CA MET A 76 -6.17 -6.15 5.23
C MET A 76 -5.94 -7.02 3.99
N ASP A 77 -6.94 -7.10 3.10
CA ASP A 77 -6.88 -7.87 1.84
C ASP A 77 -6.16 -7.12 0.70
N ASN A 78 -5.64 -5.90 0.92
CA ASN A 78 -4.89 -5.20 -0.13
C ASN A 78 -3.82 -6.07 -0.85
N PRO A 79 -3.04 -6.94 -0.16
CA PRO A 79 -2.07 -7.79 -0.83
C PRO A 79 -2.67 -8.75 -1.86
N SER A 80 -3.91 -9.20 -1.67
CA SER A 80 -4.58 -10.13 -2.60
C SER A 80 -5.11 -9.44 -3.87
N ARG A 81 -5.00 -8.11 -3.95
CA ARG A 81 -5.44 -7.31 -5.11
C ARG A 81 -4.32 -7.06 -6.12
N ALA A 82 -3.12 -7.58 -5.86
CA ALA A 82 -1.98 -7.46 -6.77
C ALA A 82 -2.28 -8.12 -8.12
N VAL A 83 -1.90 -7.44 -9.20
CA VAL A 83 -1.99 -7.96 -10.56
C VAL A 83 -0.57 -8.22 -11.04
N LEU A 84 -0.27 -9.49 -11.28
CA LEU A 84 1.02 -9.91 -11.81
C LEU A 84 0.99 -9.82 -13.34
N PRO A 85 2.10 -9.41 -13.98
CA PRO A 85 2.25 -9.59 -15.42
C PRO A 85 2.07 -11.05 -15.79
N ALA A 86 1.42 -11.30 -16.93
CA ALA A 86 1.34 -12.62 -17.56
C ALA A 86 2.70 -13.05 -18.13
#